data_AF-A0A844ELT3-F1
#
_entry.id   AF-A0A844ELT3-F1
#
_cell.length_a   1.000
_cell.length_b   1.000
_cell.length_c   1.000
_cell.angle_alpha   90.00
_cell.angle_beta   90.00
_cell.angle_gamma   90.00
#
_symmetry.space_group_name_H-M   'P 1'
#
loop_
_entity.id
_entity.type
_entity.pdbx_description
1 polymer ?
#
loop_
_entity_poly.entity_id
_entity_poly.type
_entity_poly.pdbx_seq_one_letter_code
_entity_poly.pdbx_strand_id
1 'polypeptide(L)'
;GKVVARADKEINPKMKTGKIEVDISEAKILATAKTPPFYIQDGINVSEDLKLKYRYLDLRRPEMQKNILLRNRIIQSIHSYFDQNGFIDIETPTLTKSTPEGARDYLVPSRVYPGSFYALPQSPQQFKQLLMGAGFDKYY
;
A
#
# COMPACT_ATOMS: atom_id res chain seq x y z
N GLY A 1 8.09 0.71 -32.98
CA GLY A 1 7.01 -0.02 -33.66
C GLY A 1 5.89 0.92 -34.04
N LYS A 2 5.01 0.48 -34.95
CA LYS A 2 3.87 1.25 -35.46
C LYS A 2 2.57 0.68 -34.91
N VAL A 3 1.66 1.54 -34.42
CA VAL A 3 0.32 1.11 -34.02
C VAL A 3 -0.52 0.86 -35.27
N VAL A 4 -1.14 -0.30 -35.36
CA VAL A 4 -2.01 -0.70 -36.47
C VAL A 4 -3.34 -1.24 -35.94
N ALA A 5 -4.38 -1.16 -36.76
CA ALA A 5 -5.66 -1.80 -36.45
C ALA A 5 -5.51 -3.32 -36.58
N ARG A 6 -6.13 -4.07 -35.68
CA ARG A 6 -6.23 -5.52 -35.83
C ARG A 6 -7.18 -5.90 -36.96
N ALA A 7 -7.00 -7.08 -37.52
CA ALA A 7 -8.00 -7.65 -38.41
C ALA A 7 -9.34 -7.82 -37.66
N ASP A 8 -10.46 -7.71 -38.38
CA ASP A 8 -11.80 -7.73 -37.77
C ASP A 8 -12.06 -8.98 -36.91
N LYS A 9 -11.49 -10.12 -37.31
CA LYS A 9 -11.61 -11.41 -36.59
C LYS A 9 -10.77 -11.48 -35.31
N GLU A 10 -9.80 -10.59 -35.13
CA GLU A 10 -8.83 -10.58 -34.03
C GLU A 10 -9.09 -9.46 -33.00
N ILE A 11 -10.16 -8.70 -33.20
CA ILE A 11 -10.62 -7.68 -32.26
C ILE A 11 -11.02 -8.37 -30.95
N ASN A 12 -10.38 -7.96 -29.85
CA ASN A 12 -10.72 -8.45 -28.52
C ASN A 12 -11.54 -7.41 -27.73
N PRO A 13 -12.87 -7.56 -27.61
CA PRO A 13 -13.71 -6.61 -26.90
C PRO A 13 -13.47 -6.58 -25.38
N LYS A 14 -12.80 -7.59 -24.81
CA LYS A 14 -12.50 -7.66 -23.36
C LYS A 14 -11.29 -6.81 -22.97
N MET A 15 -10.51 -6.32 -23.93
CA MET A 15 -9.32 -5.49 -23.70
C MET A 15 -9.57 -4.05 -24.13
N LYS A 16 -9.16 -3.08 -23.30
CA LYS A 16 -9.24 -1.65 -23.64
C LYS A 16 -8.53 -1.30 -24.95
N THR A 17 -7.44 -2.01 -25.25
CA THR A 17 -6.63 -1.84 -26.46
C THR A 17 -6.93 -2.89 -27.53
N GLY A 18 -8.00 -3.68 -27.38
CA GLY A 18 -8.21 -4.87 -28.20
C GLY A 18 -8.58 -4.65 -29.67
N LYS A 19 -8.71 -3.40 -30.12
CA LYS A 19 -8.90 -3.04 -31.54
C LYS A 19 -7.59 -2.76 -32.28
N ILE A 20 -6.49 -2.62 -31.53
CA ILE A 20 -5.19 -2.21 -32.07
C ILE A 20 -4.10 -3.19 -31.61
N GLU A 21 -2.99 -3.17 -32.33
CA GLU A 21 -1.76 -3.86 -31.98
C GLU A 21 -0.55 -3.03 -32.39
N VAL A 22 0.65 -3.49 -32.03
CA VAL A 22 1.91 -2.80 -32.32
C VAL A 22 2.77 -3.69 -33.19
N ASP A 23 3.00 -3.27 -34.42
CA ASP A 23 3.97 -3.90 -35.33
C ASP A 23 5.39 -3.47 -34.92
N ILE A 24 6.20 -4.42 -34.47
CA ILE A 24 7.49 -4.17 -33.80
C ILE A 24 8.61 -4.07 -34.84
N SER A 25 9.26 -2.91 -34.89
CA SER A 25 10.43 -2.65 -35.75
C SER A 25 11.76 -3.03 -35.10
N GLU A 26 11.86 -2.88 -33.77
CA GLU A 26 13.05 -3.16 -32.96
C GLU A 26 12.59 -3.52 -31.55
N ALA A 27 13.30 -4.45 -30.90
CA ALA A 27 13.09 -4.79 -29.50
C ALA A 27 14.44 -4.89 -28.77
N LYS A 28 14.50 -4.36 -27.55
CA LYS A 28 15.65 -4.45 -26.66
C LYS A 28 15.25 -5.12 -25.36
N ILE A 29 16.03 -6.11 -24.93
CA ILE A 29 15.87 -6.72 -23.61
C ILE A 29 16.44 -5.76 -22.56
N LEU A 30 15.58 -5.17 -21.73
CA LEU A 30 16.00 -4.29 -20.64
C LEU A 30 16.54 -5.07 -19.44
N ALA A 31 15.92 -6.21 -19.12
CA ALA A 31 16.32 -7.10 -18.04
C ALA A 31 15.81 -8.52 -18.33
N THR A 32 16.59 -9.52 -17.96
CA THR A 32 16.16 -10.92 -17.96
C THR A 32 15.50 -11.28 -16.63
N ALA A 33 14.65 -12.30 -16.63
CA ALA A 33 13.97 -12.77 -15.42
C ALA A 33 13.98 -14.29 -15.36
N LYS A 34 14.14 -14.84 -14.15
CA LYS A 34 13.88 -16.26 -13.89
C LYS A 34 12.38 -16.53 -13.99
N THR A 35 12.01 -17.77 -14.30
CA THR A 35 10.61 -18.20 -14.30
C THR A 35 9.97 -17.91 -12.95
N PRO A 36 8.85 -17.16 -12.90
CA PRO A 36 8.14 -16.91 -11.65
C PRO A 36 7.64 -18.21 -10.98
N PRO A 37 7.58 -18.26 -9.64
CA PRO A 37 7.06 -19.42 -8.91
C PRO A 37 5.54 -19.62 -9.06
N PHE A 38 4.83 -18.63 -9.62
CA PHE A 38 3.42 -18.68 -9.98
C PHE A 38 3.11 -17.68 -11.10
N TYR A 39 2.01 -17.90 -11.81
CA TYR A 39 1.56 -17.00 -12.87
C TYR A 39 1.11 -15.64 -12.32
N ILE A 40 1.50 -14.56 -13.01
CA ILE A 40 1.11 -13.19 -12.66
C ILE A 40 -0.24 -12.87 -13.32
N GLN A 41 -1.30 -13.47 -12.80
CA GLN A 41 -2.68 -13.22 -13.22
C GLN A 41 -3.64 -13.39 -12.04
N ASP A 42 -4.88 -12.95 -12.20
CA ASP A 42 -5.91 -13.11 -11.19
C ASP A 42 -6.44 -14.57 -11.16
N GLY A 43 -7.09 -14.97 -10.06
CA GLY A 43 -7.71 -16.30 -9.94
C GLY A 43 -6.74 -17.49 -9.87
N ILE A 44 -5.48 -17.27 -9.46
CA ILE A 44 -4.51 -18.36 -9.29
C ILE A 44 -4.77 -19.15 -8.01
N ASN A 45 -4.67 -20.47 -8.07
CA ASN A 45 -4.74 -21.35 -6.90
C ASN A 45 -3.33 -21.57 -6.33
N VAL A 46 -2.88 -20.66 -5.47
CA VAL A 46 -1.54 -20.66 -4.86
C VAL A 46 -1.68 -20.35 -3.37
N SER A 47 -0.88 -21.00 -2.52
CA SER A 47 -0.92 -20.78 -1.07
C SER A 47 -0.52 -19.35 -0.70
N GLU A 48 -1.14 -18.81 0.35
CA GLU A 48 -0.83 -17.47 0.86
C GLU A 48 0.63 -17.36 1.33
N ASP A 49 1.19 -18.40 1.95
CA ASP A 49 2.60 -18.42 2.35
C ASP A 49 3.55 -18.20 1.16
N LEU A 50 3.25 -18.80 0.00
CA LEU A 50 4.06 -18.62 -1.20
C LEU A 50 3.90 -17.21 -1.78
N LYS A 51 2.67 -16.66 -1.75
CA LYS A 51 2.40 -15.27 -2.16
C LYS A 51 3.13 -14.28 -1.25
N LEU A 52 3.12 -14.48 0.06
CA LEU A 52 3.81 -13.63 1.04
C LEU A 52 5.34 -13.73 0.90
N LYS A 53 5.86 -14.95 0.69
CA LYS A 53 7.30 -15.15 0.42
C LYS A 53 7.77 -14.42 -0.84
N TYR A 54 6.95 -14.40 -1.88
CA TYR A 54 7.25 -13.71 -3.15
C TYR A 54 6.34 -12.51 -3.38
N ARG A 55 6.07 -11.73 -2.32
CA ARG A 55 5.07 -10.65 -2.36
C ARG A 55 5.35 -9.62 -3.45
N TYR A 56 6.61 -9.37 -3.77
CA TYR A 56 7.01 -8.48 -4.87
C TYR A 56 6.54 -8.94 -6.26
N LEU A 57 6.28 -10.24 -6.47
CA LEU A 57 5.65 -10.77 -7.69
C LEU A 57 4.14 -10.76 -7.58
N ASP A 58 3.59 -11.14 -6.42
CA ASP A 58 2.15 -11.14 -6.17
C ASP A 58 1.55 -9.72 -6.33
N LEU A 59 2.26 -8.68 -5.89
CA LEU A 59 1.88 -7.28 -6.08
C LEU A 59 1.81 -6.83 -7.56
N ARG A 60 2.32 -7.62 -8.52
CA ARG A 60 2.19 -7.33 -9.96
C ARG A 60 0.87 -7.83 -10.55
N ARG A 61 0.10 -8.63 -9.81
CA ARG A 61 -1.18 -9.15 -10.29
C ARG A 61 -2.20 -8.00 -10.41
N PRO A 62 -3.05 -7.99 -11.46
CA PRO A 62 -3.99 -6.90 -11.68
C PRO A 62 -4.90 -6.59 -10.48
N GLU A 63 -5.41 -7.62 -9.77
CA GLU A 63 -6.23 -7.41 -8.57
C GLU A 63 -5.45 -6.70 -7.44
N MET A 64 -4.18 -7.07 -7.25
CA MET A 64 -3.34 -6.51 -6.19
C MET A 64 -2.99 -5.05 -6.47
N GLN A 65 -2.64 -4.73 -7.71
CA GLN A 65 -2.43 -3.35 -8.14
C GLN A 65 -3.70 -2.52 -7.99
N LYS A 66 -4.86 -3.06 -8.42
CA LYS A 66 -6.16 -2.38 -8.26
C LYS A 66 -6.46 -2.10 -6.79
N ASN A 67 -6.20 -3.05 -5.90
CA ASN A 67 -6.45 -2.90 -4.46
C ASN A 67 -5.56 -1.82 -3.83
N ILE A 68 -4.26 -1.79 -4.15
CA ILE A 68 -3.35 -0.75 -3.64
C ILE A 68 -3.72 0.64 -4.17
N LEU A 69 -4.02 0.75 -5.47
CA LEU A 69 -4.44 2.02 -6.08
C LEU A 69 -5.78 2.50 -5.52
N LEU A 70 -6.71 1.57 -5.25
CA LEU A 70 -7.98 1.88 -4.59
C LEU A 70 -7.74 2.38 -3.17
N ARG A 71 -6.89 1.69 -2.39
CA ARG A 71 -6.52 2.13 -1.03
C ARG A 71 -5.95 3.54 -1.05
N ASN A 72 -5.06 3.86 -1.99
CA ASN A 72 -4.52 5.20 -2.16
C ASN A 72 -5.62 6.24 -2.42
N ARG A 73 -6.56 5.95 -3.33
CA ARG A 73 -7.68 6.87 -3.62
C ARG A 73 -8.61 7.08 -2.42
N ILE A 74 -8.85 6.02 -1.64
CA ILE A 74 -9.63 6.11 -0.40
C ILE A 74 -8.93 7.04 0.59
N ILE A 75 -7.63 6.83 0.83
CA ILE A 75 -6.84 7.67 1.74
C ILE A 75 -6.88 9.13 1.26
N GLN A 76 -6.60 9.40 -0.01
CA GLN A 76 -6.66 10.75 -0.58
C GLN A 76 -8.02 11.42 -0.38
N SER A 77 -9.13 10.68 -0.54
CA SER A 77 -10.48 11.20 -0.30
C SER A 77 -10.72 11.53 1.18
N ILE A 78 -10.18 10.74 2.10
CA ILE A 78 -10.29 10.98 3.54
C ILE A 78 -9.53 12.25 3.92
N HIS A 79 -8.28 12.39 3.50
CA HIS A 79 -7.49 13.60 3.74
C HIS A 79 -8.18 14.84 3.14
N SER A 80 -8.61 14.76 1.89
CA SER A 80 -9.32 15.87 1.22
C SER A 80 -10.57 16.32 1.98
N TYR A 81 -11.32 15.38 2.56
CA TYR A 81 -12.49 15.70 3.38
C TYR A 81 -12.08 16.43 4.66
N PHE A 82 -11.10 15.92 5.40
CA PHE A 82 -10.66 16.51 6.66
C PHE A 82 -10.04 17.90 6.46
N ASP A 83 -9.21 18.07 5.44
CA ASP A 83 -8.59 19.35 5.08
C ASP A 83 -9.66 20.41 4.75
N GLN A 84 -10.68 20.06 3.96
CA GLN A 84 -11.78 20.96 3.61
C GLN A 84 -12.65 21.34 4.82
N ASN A 85 -12.64 20.54 5.89
CA ASN A 85 -13.41 20.77 7.11
C ASN A 85 -12.58 21.41 8.23
N GLY A 86 -11.35 21.85 7.92
CA GLY A 86 -10.46 22.56 8.85
C GLY A 86 -9.82 21.66 9.91
N PHE A 87 -9.69 20.37 9.64
CA PHE A 87 -8.87 19.48 10.46
C PHE A 87 -7.40 19.62 10.09
N ILE A 88 -6.52 19.38 11.06
CA ILE A 88 -5.06 19.40 10.89
C ILE A 88 -4.54 17.97 10.99
N ASP A 89 -3.75 17.55 10.00
CA ASP A 89 -3.02 16.27 10.02
C ASP A 89 -1.84 16.39 11.00
N ILE A 90 -1.88 15.64 12.11
CA ILE A 90 -0.86 15.73 13.16
C ILE A 90 -0.24 14.36 13.43
N GLU A 91 1.03 14.22 13.09
CA GLU A 91 1.80 13.04 13.43
C GLU A 91 2.09 12.96 14.94
N THR A 92 1.83 11.79 15.52
CA THR A 92 2.12 11.51 16.94
C THR A 92 3.28 10.52 17.09
N PRO A 93 4.10 10.61 18.15
CA PRO A 93 5.22 9.70 18.38
C PRO A 93 4.83 8.22 18.41
N THR A 94 5.66 7.37 17.80
CA THR A 94 5.49 5.90 17.78
C THR A 94 6.30 5.16 18.85
N LEU A 95 7.21 5.85 19.54
CA LEU A 95 7.94 5.31 20.69
C LEU A 95 7.42 6.00 21.95
N THR A 96 6.54 5.32 22.68
CA THR A 96 5.87 5.87 23.86
C THR A 96 6.32 5.16 25.14
N LYS A 97 5.89 5.66 26.29
CA LYS A 97 5.97 4.90 27.54
C LYS A 97 4.94 3.77 27.50
N SER A 98 5.28 2.60 28.03
CA SER A 98 4.32 1.51 28.20
C SER A 98 3.29 1.87 29.27
N THR A 99 2.02 1.55 29.02
CA THR A 99 0.95 1.69 30.00
C THR A 99 0.39 0.31 30.35
N PRO A 100 0.37 -0.07 31.64
CA PRO A 100 0.01 -1.42 32.07
C PRO A 100 -1.48 -1.77 31.95
N GLU A 101 -2.32 -0.85 31.47
CA GLU A 101 -3.79 -1.01 31.45
C GLU A 101 -4.34 -1.70 30.18
N GLY A 102 -3.49 -1.95 29.17
CA GLY A 102 -3.91 -2.43 27.85
C GLY A 102 -3.49 -3.85 27.49
N ALA A 103 -3.55 -4.17 26.18
CA ALA A 103 -2.96 -5.39 25.63
C ALA A 103 -1.43 -5.37 25.76
N ARG A 104 -0.77 -6.50 25.43
CA ARG A 104 0.71 -6.56 25.51
C ARG A 104 1.35 -5.61 24.51
N ASP A 105 2.18 -4.71 25.01
CA ASP A 105 2.95 -3.78 24.18
C ASP A 105 4.15 -4.47 23.50
N TYR A 106 4.47 -4.02 22.28
CA TYR A 106 5.76 -4.31 21.67
C TYR A 106 6.83 -3.40 22.27
N LEU A 107 7.83 -3.99 22.91
CA LEU A 107 8.90 -3.26 23.57
C LEU A 107 10.07 -3.00 22.63
N VAL A 108 10.60 -1.78 22.68
CA VAL A 108 11.80 -1.35 21.97
C VAL A 108 12.86 -0.94 23.00
N PRO A 109 13.96 -1.69 23.16
CA PRO A 109 14.99 -1.37 24.17
C PRO A 109 15.71 -0.06 23.84
N SER A 110 15.93 0.76 24.87
CA SER A 110 16.70 2.00 24.71
C SER A 110 18.20 1.74 24.82
N ARG A 111 18.96 2.19 23.82
CA ARG A 111 20.43 2.20 23.89
C ARG A 111 20.95 3.28 24.84
N VAL A 112 20.24 4.40 24.96
CA VAL A 112 20.68 5.58 25.72
C VAL A 112 20.40 5.44 27.22
N TYR A 113 19.31 4.76 27.56
CA TYR A 113 18.89 4.52 28.94
C TYR A 113 18.89 3.01 29.23
N PRO A 114 20.03 2.43 29.65
CA PRO A 114 20.13 1.00 29.96
C PRO A 114 19.05 0.56 30.97
N GLY A 115 18.41 -0.56 30.70
CA GLY A 115 17.30 -1.08 31.52
C GLY A 115 15.93 -0.44 31.25
N SER A 116 15.86 0.56 30.37
CA SER A 116 14.61 1.21 29.98
C SER A 116 14.13 0.77 28.58
N PHE A 117 12.81 0.79 28.39
CA PHE A 117 12.14 0.38 27.15
C PHE A 117 11.12 1.43 26.72
N TYR A 118 11.03 1.64 25.41
CA TYR A 118 9.85 2.24 24.79
C TYR A 118 8.83 1.16 24.45
N ALA A 119 7.60 1.58 24.19
CA ALA A 119 6.53 0.75 23.67
C ALA A 119 6.00 1.34 22.36
N LEU A 120 5.55 0.47 21.45
CA LEU A 120 4.76 0.91 20.30
C LEU A 120 3.31 1.17 20.76
N PRO A 121 2.71 2.33 20.45
CA PRO A 121 1.37 2.66 20.88
C PRO A 121 0.34 1.79 20.17
N GLN A 122 -0.66 1.32 20.91
CA GLN A 122 -1.82 0.61 20.34
C GLN A 122 -2.76 1.57 19.60
N SER A 123 -2.82 2.82 20.08
CA SER A 123 -3.54 3.93 19.46
C SER A 123 -2.95 5.26 19.94
N PRO A 124 -3.17 6.37 19.23
CA PRO A 124 -2.67 7.69 19.65
C PRO A 124 -3.49 8.31 20.80
N GLN A 125 -4.31 7.56 21.53
CA GLN A 125 -5.34 8.07 22.44
C GLN A 125 -4.84 9.08 23.48
N GLN A 126 -3.64 8.88 24.03
CA GLN A 126 -3.06 9.83 24.99
C GLN A 126 -2.70 11.16 24.31
N PHE A 127 -2.09 11.10 23.13
CA PHE A 127 -1.76 12.29 22.34
C PHE A 127 -3.01 13.01 21.85
N LYS A 128 -4.05 12.27 21.49
CA LYS A 128 -5.39 12.81 21.16
C LYS A 128 -5.91 13.74 22.26
N GLN A 129 -5.84 13.31 23.51
CA GLN A 129 -6.27 14.14 24.65
C GLN A 129 -5.36 15.34 24.88
N LEU A 130 -4.04 15.18 24.72
CA LEU A 130 -3.09 16.29 24.84
C LEU A 130 -3.30 17.36 23.76
N LEU A 131 -3.56 16.96 22.52
CA LEU A 131 -3.83 17.89 21.41
C LEU A 131 -5.10 18.72 21.66
N MET A 132 -6.15 18.08 22.19
CA MET A 132 -7.36 18.79 22.62
C MET A 132 -7.04 19.82 23.71
N GLY A 133 -6.26 19.43 24.72
CA GLY A 133 -5.82 20.33 25.79
C GLY A 133 -4.92 21.47 25.31
N ALA A 134 -4.18 21.26 24.21
CA ALA A 134 -3.34 22.28 23.57
C ALA A 134 -4.12 23.24 22.64
N GLY A 135 -5.44 23.07 22.52
CA GLY A 135 -6.31 23.96 21.74
C GLY A 135 -6.46 23.58 20.26
N PHE A 136 -6.01 22.39 19.84
CA PHE A 136 -6.23 21.90 18.48
C PHE A 136 -7.64 21.32 18.34
N ASP A 137 -8.65 22.17 18.16
CA ASP A 137 -10.08 21.78 18.13
C ASP A 137 -10.43 20.70 17.09
N LYS A 138 -9.67 20.62 15.98
CA LYS A 138 -9.84 19.61 14.92
C LYS A 138 -8.51 19.04 14.46
N TYR A 139 -8.25 17.78 14.76
CA TYR A 139 -7.10 17.02 14.26
C TYR A 139 -7.52 15.63 13.78
N TYR A 140 -6.78 15.04 12.86
CA TYR A 140 -7.01 13.69 12.35
C TYR A 140 -5.72 12.89 12.22
#